data_AF-A0A927DFC7-F1
#
_entry.id   AF-A0A927DFC7-F1
#
_cell.length_a   1.000
_cell.length_b   1.000
_cell.length_c   1.000
_cell.angle_alpha   90.00
_cell.angle_beta   90.00
_cell.angle_gamma   90.00
#
_symmetry.space_group_name_H-M   'P 1'
#
loop_
_entity.id
_entity.type
_entity.pdbx_description
1 polymer ?
#
loop_
_entity_poly.entity_id
_entity_poly.type
_entity_poly.pdbx_seq_one_letter_code
_entity_poly.pdbx_strand_id
1 'polypeptide(L)'
;MKKIYVLSPFNFNDGKEQKHFQVGFHDVDDTVAEHWFVKAHCSPDGEAPAVAEDPRIAELEAKIAEKDARIAELEAQLPEANVNGKKSKSADA
;
A
#
# COMPACT_ATOMS: atom_id res chain seq x y z
N MET A 1 0.11 24.24 -20.38
CA MET A 1 -0.05 22.92 -19.75
C MET A 1 0.57 22.99 -18.37
N LYS A 2 -0.24 22.89 -17.32
CA LYS A 2 0.16 22.84 -15.91
C LYS A 2 -0.22 21.49 -15.32
N LYS A 3 0.63 21.00 -14.43
CA LYS A 3 0.36 19.80 -13.63
C LYS A 3 -0.41 20.18 -12.37
N ILE A 4 -1.53 19.51 -12.13
CA ILE A 4 -2.32 19.64 -10.90
C ILE A 4 -2.40 18.29 -10.19
N TYR A 5 -2.54 18.30 -8.87
CA TYR A 5 -2.91 17.11 -8.11
C TYR A 5 -4.32 17.28 -7.56
N VAL A 6 -5.25 16.42 -7.97
CA VAL A 6 -6.65 16.44 -7.52
C VAL A 6 -6.75 15.70 -6.19
N LEU A 7 -7.25 16.36 -5.15
CA LEU A 7 -7.46 15.80 -3.81
C LEU A 7 -8.82 15.11 -3.68
N SER A 8 -9.86 15.69 -4.29
CA SER A 8 -11.24 15.19 -4.25
C SER A 8 -11.77 15.10 -5.68
N PRO A 9 -12.32 13.96 -6.13
CA PRO A 9 -12.83 13.86 -7.50
C PRO A 9 -13.93 14.88 -7.80
N PHE A 10 -13.93 15.43 -9.01
CA PHE A 10 -14.96 16.38 -9.45
C PHE A 10 -15.25 16.26 -10.94
N ASN A 11 -16.35 16.88 -11.36
CA ASN A 11 -16.64 17.11 -12.77
C ASN A 11 -16.44 18.60 -13.05
N PHE A 12 -15.73 18.92 -14.11
CA PHE A 12 -15.50 20.29 -14.54
C PHE A 12 -16.11 20.49 -15.92
N ASN A 13 -16.89 21.56 -16.06
CA ASN A 13 -17.44 21.99 -17.32
C ASN A 13 -16.79 23.34 -17.66
N ASP A 14 -16.07 23.39 -18.78
CA ASP A 14 -15.35 24.59 -19.25
C ASP A 14 -16.21 25.45 -20.22
N GLY A 15 -17.48 25.09 -20.39
CA GLY A 15 -18.42 25.70 -21.33
C GLY A 15 -18.44 25.03 -22.71
N LYS A 16 -17.49 24.14 -23.02
CA LYS A 16 -17.41 23.38 -24.28
C LYS A 16 -17.63 21.90 -24.05
N GLU A 17 -16.99 21.36 -23.02
CA GLU A 17 -17.07 19.96 -22.64
C GLU A 17 -17.15 19.78 -21.13
N GLN A 18 -17.62 18.62 -20.72
CA GLN A 18 -17.58 18.18 -19.34
C GLN A 18 -16.53 17.08 -19.20
N LYS A 19 -15.54 17.31 -18.33
CA LYS A 19 -14.47 16.35 -18.03
C LYS A 19 -14.53 15.92 -16.57
N HIS A 20 -14.38 14.62 -16.36
CA HIS A 20 -14.26 14.06 -15.03
C HIS A 20 -12.81 13.98 -14.58
N PHE A 21 -12.52 14.45 -13.38
CA PHE A 21 -11.20 14.44 -12.76
C PHE A 21 -11.22 13.51 -11.53
N GLN A 22 -10.44 12.44 -11.60
CA GLN A 22 -10.20 11.52 -10.48
C GLN A 22 -9.08 12.05 -9.57
N VAL A 23 -8.95 11.52 -8.36
CA VAL A 23 -7.79 11.81 -7.50
C VAL A 23 -6.49 11.47 -8.22
N GLY A 24 -5.47 12.31 -8.09
CA GLY A 24 -4.15 12.09 -8.67
C GLY A 24 -3.68 13.23 -9.58
N PHE A 25 -2.58 12.98 -10.28
CA PHE A 25 -1.97 13.97 -11.17
C PHE A 25 -2.70 14.07 -12.51
N HIS A 26 -2.91 15.30 -12.97
CA HIS A 26 -3.44 15.60 -14.30
C HIS A 26 -2.65 16.74 -14.94
N ASP A 27 -2.44 16.63 -16.25
CA ASP A 27 -1.97 17.74 -17.06
C ASP A 27 -3.18 18.46 -17.67
N VAL A 28 -3.28 19.75 -17.41
CA VAL A 28 -4.41 20.59 -17.85
C VAL A 28 -3.91 21.90 -18.44
N ASP A 29 -4.78 22.58 -19.18
CA ASP A 29 -4.50 23.95 -19.63
C ASP A 29 -4.43 24.93 -18.47
N ASP A 30 -3.69 26.03 -18.68
CA ASP A 30 -3.41 27.02 -17.65
C ASP A 30 -4.68 27.68 -17.10
N THR A 31 -5.67 27.91 -17.98
CA THR A 31 -6.98 28.48 -17.60
C THR A 31 -7.78 27.52 -16.71
N VAL A 32 -7.68 26.21 -16.94
CA VAL A 32 -8.30 25.17 -16.11
C VAL A 32 -7.61 25.11 -14.75
N ALA A 33 -6.28 25.08 -14.72
CA ALA A 33 -5.50 25.11 -13.48
C ALA A 33 -5.76 26.37 -12.64
N GLU A 34 -6.06 27.50 -13.28
CA GLU A 34 -6.31 28.76 -12.58
C GLU A 34 -7.76 28.95 -12.11
N HIS A 35 -8.69 28.11 -12.60
CA HIS A 35 -10.09 28.20 -12.28
C HIS A 35 -10.36 27.92 -10.78
N TRP A 36 -11.17 28.77 -10.16
CA TRP A 36 -11.43 28.74 -8.71
C TRP A 36 -11.98 27.38 -8.24
N PHE A 37 -12.89 26.77 -9.01
CA PHE A 37 -13.46 25.47 -8.69
C PHE A 37 -12.44 24.33 -8.76
N VAL A 38 -11.53 24.38 -9.75
CA VAL A 38 -10.46 23.38 -9.90
C VAL A 38 -9.49 23.50 -8.72
N LYS A 39 -9.04 24.72 -8.41
CA LYS A 39 -8.17 24.99 -7.25
C LYS A 39 -8.77 24.51 -5.93
N ALA A 40 -10.07 24.67 -5.72
CA ALA A 40 -10.75 24.22 -4.50
C ALA A 40 -10.72 22.69 -4.29
N HIS A 41 -10.48 21.91 -5.36
CA HIS A 41 -10.42 20.45 -5.32
C HIS A 41 -9.01 19.89 -5.52
N CYS A 42 -8.01 20.76 -5.69
CA CYS A 42 -6.62 20.37 -5.95
C CYS A 42 -5.69 20.76 -4.80
N SER A 43 -4.50 20.16 -4.77
CA SER A 43 -3.46 20.54 -3.81
C SER A 43 -3.01 21.98 -4.05
N PRO A 44 -2.88 22.80 -2.99
CA PRO A 44 -2.50 24.21 -3.12
C PRO A 44 -1.09 24.41 -3.69
N ASP A 45 -0.19 23.45 -3.48
CA ASP A 45 1.19 23.42 -4.00
C ASP A 45 1.35 22.58 -5.27
N GLY A 46 0.27 21.92 -5.73
CA GLY A 46 0.29 21.02 -6.89
C GLY A 46 0.89 19.65 -6.61
N GLU A 47 1.28 19.35 -5.38
CA GLU A 47 1.91 18.09 -5.00
C GLU A 47 0.90 17.06 -4.47
N ALA A 48 1.29 15.79 -4.51
CA ALA A 48 0.54 14.75 -3.83
C ALA A 48 0.65 14.94 -2.31
N PRO A 49 -0.41 14.63 -1.53
CA PRO A 49 -0.30 14.56 -0.08
C PRO A 49 0.84 13.63 0.31
N ALA A 50 1.61 14.04 1.33
CA ALA A 50 2.58 13.15 1.93
C ALA A 50 1.85 11.87 2.38
N VAL A 51 2.34 10.72 1.94
CA VAL A 51 1.88 9.44 2.46
C VAL A 51 2.32 9.42 3.92
N ALA A 52 1.38 9.59 4.84
CA ALA A 52 1.66 9.40 6.25
C ALA A 52 2.14 7.97 6.45
N GLU A 53 3.28 7.79 7.11
CA GLU A 53 3.74 6.48 7.52
C GLU A 53 2.64 5.84 8.39
N ASP A 54 2.04 4.76 7.89
CA ASP A 54 1.07 4.00 8.66
C ASP A 54 1.84 3.12 9.64
N PRO A 55 1.77 3.37 10.96
CA PRO A 55 2.55 2.62 11.94
C PRO A 55 2.22 1.12 11.92
N ARG A 56 1.07 0.73 11.37
CA ARG A 56 0.69 -0.67 11.18
C ARG A 56 1.60 -1.40 10.19
N ILE A 57 2.23 -0.69 9.24
CA ILE A 57 3.15 -1.32 8.28
C ILE A 57 4.36 -1.90 9.02
N ALA A 58 5.03 -1.10 9.85
CA ALA A 58 6.17 -1.55 10.64
C ALA A 58 5.78 -2.69 11.62
N GLU A 59 4.59 -2.60 12.24
CA GLU A 59 4.07 -3.66 13.10
C GLU A 59 3.84 -4.97 12.33
N LEU A 60 3.28 -4.90 11.13
CA LEU A 60 3.03 -6.07 10.29
C LEU A 60 4.33 -6.68 9.79
N GLU A 61 5.32 -5.89 9.39
CA GLU A 61 6.65 -6.34 9.00
C GLU A 61 7.35 -7.09 10.15
N ALA A 62 7.29 -6.56 11.38
CA ALA A 62 7.82 -7.24 12.56
C ALA A 62 7.11 -8.58 12.84
N LYS A 63 5.77 -8.61 12.71
CA LYS A 63 4.96 -9.82 12.87
C LYS A 63 5.20 -10.87 11.80
N ILE A 64 5.63 -10.47 10.60
CA ILE A 64 6.03 -11.37 9.51
C ILE A 64 7.38 -11.99 9.87
N ALA A 65 8.38 -11.18 10.24
CA ALA A 65 9.70 -11.67 10.63
C ALA A 65 9.65 -12.65 11.83
N GLU A 66 8.82 -12.36 12.83
CA GLU A 66 8.61 -13.28 13.98
C GLU A 66 8.03 -14.62 13.53
N LYS A 67 7.03 -14.60 12.63
CA LYS A 67 6.41 -15.83 12.12
C LYS A 67 7.37 -16.63 11.26
N ASP A 68 8.15 -15.99 10.39
CA ASP A 68 9.14 -16.65 9.55
C ASP A 68 10.21 -17.34 10.40
N ALA A 69 10.68 -16.69 11.47
CA ALA A 69 11.62 -17.30 12.41
C ALA A 69 11.02 -18.55 13.09
N ARG A 70 9.77 -18.46 13.55
CA ARG A 70 9.08 -19.58 14.19
C ARG A 70 8.81 -20.73 13.22
N ILE A 71 8.49 -20.43 11.96
CA ILE A 71 8.31 -21.45 10.92
C ILE A 71 9.63 -22.16 10.68
N ALA A 72 10.73 -21.43 10.48
CA ALA A 72 12.05 -22.03 10.29
C ALA A 72 12.48 -22.92 11.47
N GLU A 73 12.21 -22.49 12.71
CA GLU A 73 12.49 -23.27 13.91
C GLU A 73 11.70 -24.59 13.93
N LEU A 74 10.40 -24.54 13.63
CA LEU A 74 9.54 -25.72 13.59
C LEU A 74 9.92 -26.66 12.44
N GLU A 75 10.24 -26.12 11.26
CA GLU A 75 10.71 -26.90 10.11
C GLU A 75 12.01 -27.64 10.41
N ALA A 76 12.92 -27.03 11.18
CA ALA A 76 14.16 -27.69 11.64
C ALA A 76 13.90 -28.83 12.64
N GLN A 77 12.82 -28.77 13.43
CA GLN A 77 12.47 -29.81 14.41
C GLN A 77 11.71 -31.01 13.80
N LEU A 78 11.01 -30.83 12.68
CA LEU A 78 10.30 -31.89 11.98
C LEU A 78 11.16 -33.12 11.59
N PRO A 79 12.41 -32.99 11.10
CA PRO A 79 13.26 -34.15 10.85
C PRO A 79 13.69 -34.87 12.15
N GLU A 80 13.86 -34.17 13.27
CA GLU A 80 14.32 -34.78 14.53
C GLU A 80 13.23 -35.65 15.21
N ALA A 81 11.96 -35.28 15.09
CA ALA A 81 10.85 -36.04 15.64
C ALA A 81 10.63 -37.41 14.94
N ASN A 82 10.92 -37.52 13.64
CA ASN A 82 10.76 -38.77 12.88
C ASN A 82 11.85 -39.81 13.21
N VAL A 83 13.06 -39.37 13.60
CA VAL A 83 14.16 -40.27 13.94
C VAL A 83 13.97 -40.89 15.34
N ASN A 84 13.39 -40.15 16.29
CA ASN A 84 13.18 -40.64 17.66
C ASN A 84 12.01 -41.65 17.79
N GLY A 85 11.01 -41.58 16.89
CA GLY A 85 9.90 -42.55 16.84
C GLY A 85 10.30 -43.96 16.37
N LYS A 86 11.46 -44.13 15.72
CA LYS A 86 11.94 -45.42 15.20
C LYS A 86 12.86 -46.18 16.15
N LYS A 87 13.41 -45.56 17.20
CA LYS A 87 14.35 -46.21 18.14
C LYS A 87 13.69 -46.91 19.33
N SER A 88 12.38 -46.81 19.52
CA SER A 88 11.68 -47.28 20.73
C SER A 88 10.80 -48.54 20.56
N LYS A 89 10.95 -49.30 19.46
CA LYS A 89 10.30 -50.61 19.27
C LYS A 89 11.30 -51.71 18.86
N SER A 90 12.22 -52.07 19.75
CA SER A 90 12.93 -53.36 19.70
C SER A 90 13.63 -53.59 21.03
N ALA A 91 12.92 -54.17 22.00
CA ALA A 91 13.48 -54.90 23.14
C ALA A 91 12.34 -55.59 23.88
N ASP A 92 11.92 -56.76 23.38
CA ASP A 92 11.59 -57.90 24.24
C ASP A 92 11.51 -59.14 23.32
N ALA A 93 12.41 -60.09 23.58
CA ALA A 93 12.59 -61.36 22.87
C ALA A 93 12.62 -62.48 23.91
#